data_AF-A0A1G3XQQ8-F1
#
_entry.id   AF-A0A1G3XQQ8-F1
#
_cell.length_a   1.000
_cell.length_b   1.000
_cell.length_c   1.000
_cell.angle_alpha   90.00
_cell.angle_beta   90.00
_cell.angle_gamma   90.00
#
_symmetry.space_group_name_H-M   'P 1'
#
loop_
_entity.id
_entity.type
_entity.pdbx_description
1 polymer ?
#
loop_
_entity_poly.entity_id
_entity_poly.type
_entity_poly.pdbx_seq_one_letter_code
_entity_poly.pdbx_strand_id
1 'polypeptide(L)'
;MVKKCLYCGRYFVPDRRVGARQKACHRQECKRARKQESQKNWHKKNPEYFKGDYWRVKEWRQKKKEALLPSVVKQDMIQDKIPISKPYQQLILLIPEDKAGMIQDEIRLRRVAGYTFAAYG
;
A
#
# COMPACT_ATOMS: atom_id res chain seq x y z
N MET A 1 15.74 -23.57 -8.47
CA MET A 1 16.30 -23.33 -9.81
C MET A 1 16.44 -21.83 -10.02
N VAL A 2 17.66 -21.35 -10.32
CA VAL A 2 17.95 -19.94 -10.54
C VAL A 2 17.90 -19.66 -12.05
N LYS A 3 17.33 -18.53 -12.48
CA LYS A 3 17.14 -18.17 -13.88
C LYS A 3 17.76 -16.81 -14.18
N LYS A 4 18.28 -16.62 -15.39
CA LYS A 4 18.79 -15.32 -15.87
C LYS A 4 17.64 -14.42 -16.32
N CYS A 5 17.60 -13.19 -15.83
CA CYS A 5 16.61 -12.19 -16.27
C CYS A 5 16.91 -11.75 -17.70
N LEU A 6 15.91 -11.75 -18.59
CA LEU A 6 16.08 -11.29 -19.97
C LEU A 6 16.34 -9.77 -20.11
N TYR A 7 16.01 -8.99 -19.07
CA TYR A 7 16.10 -7.52 -19.12
C TYR A 7 17.40 -7.01 -18.48
N CYS A 8 17.69 -7.39 -17.23
CA CYS A 8 18.91 -6.93 -16.54
C CYS A 8 20.05 -7.94 -16.54
N GLY A 9 19.88 -9.13 -17.13
CA GLY A 9 20.91 -10.18 -17.16
C GLY A 9 21.24 -10.82 -15.81
N ARG A 10 20.73 -10.30 -14.69
CA ARG A 10 20.99 -10.83 -13.34
C ARG A 10 20.22 -12.13 -13.10
N TYR A 11 20.82 -13.02 -12.34
CA TYR A 11 20.18 -14.22 -11.84
C TYR A 11 19.10 -13.90 -10.80
N PHE A 12 18.00 -14.65 -10.81
CA PHE A 12 16.90 -14.53 -9.86
C PHE A 12 16.22 -15.89 -9.65
N VAL A 13 15.55 -16.06 -8.52
CA VAL A 13 14.68 -17.22 -8.26
C VAL A 13 13.28 -16.90 -8.76
N PRO A 14 12.72 -17.68 -9.71
CA PRO A 14 11.36 -17.48 -10.19
C PRO A 14 10.31 -17.70 -9.09
N ASP A 15 9.22 -16.94 -9.16
CA ASP A 15 8.02 -17.14 -8.35
C ASP A 15 7.43 -18.53 -8.62
N ARG A 16 7.10 -19.27 -7.57
CA ARG A 16 6.57 -20.64 -7.67
C ARG A 16 5.29 -20.73 -8.50
N ARG A 17 4.44 -19.69 -8.50
CA ARG A 17 3.18 -19.65 -9.26
C ARG A 17 3.40 -19.53 -10.77
N VAL A 18 4.48 -18.85 -11.15
CA VAL A 18 4.81 -18.62 -12.57
C VAL A 18 5.79 -19.70 -13.07
N GLY A 19 6.72 -20.10 -12.20
CA GLY A 19 7.74 -21.10 -12.45
C GLY A 19 8.63 -20.74 -13.63
N ALA A 20 8.89 -21.71 -14.49
CA ALA A 20 9.75 -21.57 -15.66
C ALA A 20 9.27 -20.50 -16.66
N ARG A 21 7.97 -20.14 -16.65
CA ARG A 21 7.40 -19.11 -17.53
C ARG A 21 7.88 -17.69 -17.19
N GLN A 22 8.44 -17.47 -16.01
CA GLN A 22 8.90 -16.13 -15.62
C GLN A 22 10.15 -15.75 -16.42
N LYS A 23 10.04 -14.67 -17.20
CA LYS A 23 11.12 -14.17 -18.07
C LYS A 23 11.98 -13.07 -17.43
N ALA A 24 11.44 -12.39 -16.42
CA ALA A 24 12.05 -11.24 -15.78
C ALA A 24 12.08 -11.38 -14.26
N CYS A 25 13.09 -10.81 -13.61
CA CYS A 25 13.12 -10.72 -12.15
C CYS A 25 12.08 -9.70 -11.63
N HIS A 26 11.91 -9.64 -10.31
CA HIS A 26 10.89 -8.80 -9.66
C HIS A 26 11.24 -7.31 -9.57
N ARG A 27 12.43 -6.90 -10.01
CA ARG A 27 12.87 -5.50 -10.00
C ARG A 27 11.95 -4.63 -10.86
N GLN A 28 11.67 -3.42 -10.38
CA GLN A 28 10.67 -2.54 -10.98
C GLN A 28 11.01 -2.15 -12.42
N GLU A 29 12.29 -1.92 -12.72
CA GLU A 29 12.79 -1.63 -14.06
C GLU A 29 12.50 -2.77 -15.03
N CYS A 30 12.79 -4.01 -14.63
CA CYS A 30 12.54 -5.20 -15.45
C CYS A 30 11.04 -5.46 -15.64
N LYS A 31 10.22 -5.20 -14.61
CA LYS A 31 8.75 -5.28 -14.73
C LYS A 31 8.21 -4.26 -15.73
N ARG A 32 8.70 -3.02 -15.69
CA ARG A 32 8.32 -1.94 -16.62
C ARG A 32 8.73 -2.28 -18.06
N ALA A 33 9.99 -2.68 -18.26
CA ALA A 33 10.50 -3.07 -19.59
C ALA A 33 9.70 -4.24 -20.18
N ARG A 34 9.43 -5.29 -19.38
CA ARG A 34 8.58 -6.41 -19.79
C ARG A 34 7.17 -5.98 -20.18
N LYS A 35 6.55 -5.09 -19.40
CA LYS A 35 5.20 -4.59 -19.70
C LYS A 35 5.20 -3.82 -21.01
N GLN A 36 6.16 -2.91 -21.22
CA GLN A 36 6.29 -2.13 -22.44
C GLN A 36 6.47 -3.02 -23.67
N GLU A 37 7.35 -4.01 -23.60
CA GLU A 37 7.57 -4.95 -24.70
C GLU A 37 6.32 -5.79 -25.00
N SER A 38 5.66 -6.32 -23.96
CA SER A 38 4.40 -7.06 -24.11
C SER A 38 3.32 -6.20 -24.74
N GLN A 39 3.21 -4.94 -24.32
CA GLN A 39 2.24 -3.99 -24.85
C GLN A 39 2.56 -3.64 -26.31
N LYS A 40 3.82 -3.38 -26.66
CA LYS A 40 4.26 -3.13 -28.04
C LYS A 40 3.92 -4.32 -28.95
N ASN A 41 4.24 -5.53 -28.52
CA ASN A 41 3.93 -6.75 -29.27
C ASN A 41 2.43 -6.95 -29.44
N TRP A 42 1.65 -6.63 -28.40
CA TRP A 42 0.20 -6.72 -28.46
C TRP A 42 -0.39 -5.68 -29.42
N HIS A 43 0.06 -4.42 -29.39
CA HIS A 43 -0.37 -3.38 -30.33
C HIS A 43 -0.02 -3.74 -31.77
N LYS A 44 1.17 -4.30 -32.02
CA LYS A 44 1.57 -4.76 -33.36
C LYS A 44 0.65 -5.88 -33.88
N LYS A 45 0.18 -6.76 -33.00
CA LYS A 45 -0.77 -7.83 -33.33
C LYS A 45 -2.21 -7.34 -33.47
N ASN A 46 -2.56 -6.22 -32.83
CA ASN A 46 -3.93 -5.69 -32.75
C ASN A 46 -3.96 -4.19 -33.10
N PRO A 47 -3.58 -3.80 -34.33
CA PRO A 47 -3.48 -2.39 -34.72
C PRO A 47 -4.84 -1.68 -34.71
N GLU A 48 -5.91 -2.40 -35.02
CA GLU A 48 -7.26 -1.87 -35.15
C GLU A 48 -8.06 -1.86 -33.84
N TYR A 49 -7.54 -2.48 -32.77
CA TYR A 49 -8.31 -2.74 -31.54
C TYR A 49 -8.90 -1.47 -30.92
N PHE A 50 -8.19 -0.34 -31.03
CA PHE A 50 -8.64 0.93 -30.47
C PHE A 50 -9.32 1.85 -31.49
N LYS A 51 -9.49 1.43 -32.75
CA LYS A 51 -10.19 2.24 -33.74
C LYS A 51 -11.70 2.18 -33.52
N GLY A 52 -12.39 3.30 -33.76
CA GLY A 52 -13.84 3.41 -33.62
C GLY A 52 -14.36 3.58 -32.19
N ASP A 53 -13.56 3.25 -31.17
CA ASP A 53 -13.99 3.27 -29.77
C ASP A 53 -13.89 4.64 -29.07
N TYR A 54 -13.23 5.60 -29.71
CA TYR A 54 -12.97 6.92 -29.11
C TYR A 54 -14.24 7.66 -28.71
N TRP A 55 -15.24 7.70 -29.58
CA TRP A 55 -16.50 8.42 -29.31
C TRP A 55 -17.28 7.80 -28.16
N ARG A 56 -17.41 6.47 -28.16
CA ARG A 56 -18.03 5.70 -27.07
C ARG A 56 -17.32 5.95 -25.74
N VAL A 57 -15.98 5.90 -25.71
CA VAL A 57 -15.19 6.13 -24.49
C VAL A 57 -15.29 7.59 -24.04
N LYS A 58 -15.30 8.55 -24.97
CA LYS A 58 -15.44 9.99 -24.68
C LYS A 58 -16.80 10.29 -24.04
N GLU A 59 -17.89 9.79 -24.63
CA GLU A 59 -19.24 9.92 -24.07
C GLU A 59 -19.35 9.25 -22.70
N TRP A 60 -18.81 8.04 -22.55
CA TRP A 60 -18.78 7.36 -21.26
C TRP A 60 -18.04 8.17 -20.19
N ARG A 61 -16.89 8.77 -20.52
CA ARG A 61 -16.14 9.63 -19.59
C ARG A 61 -16.94 10.87 -19.21
N GLN A 62 -17.64 11.48 -20.17
CA GLN A 62 -18.45 12.67 -19.93
C GLN A 62 -19.65 12.35 -19.03
N LYS A 63 -20.42 11.30 -19.35
CA LYS A 63 -21.52 10.81 -18.50
C LYS A 63 -21.05 10.47 -17.09
N LYS A 64 -19.87 9.84 -16.96
CA LYS A 64 -19.30 9.53 -15.65
C LYS A 64 -18.92 10.80 -14.88
N LYS A 65 -18.33 11.80 -15.54
CA LYS A 65 -18.01 13.10 -14.93
C LYS A 65 -19.28 13.82 -14.47
N GLU A 66 -20.33 13.78 -15.28
CA GLU A 66 -21.64 14.37 -14.98
C GLU A 66 -22.36 13.64 -13.83
N ALA A 67 -22.33 12.30 -13.82
CA ALA A 67 -22.85 11.49 -12.72
C ALA A 67 -22.07 11.67 -11.40
N LEU A 68 -20.83 12.17 -11.46
CA LEU A 68 -20.00 12.48 -10.30
C LEU A 68 -20.15 13.95 -9.82
N LEU A 69 -21.06 14.74 -10.39
CA LEU A 69 -21.47 16.05 -9.88
C LEU A 69 -22.57 15.91 -8.79
N PRO A 70 -22.73 16.88 -7.88
CA PRO A 70 -22.46 16.69 -6.46
C PRO A 70 -23.68 16.25 -5.63
N SER A 71 -24.18 15.03 -5.83
CA SER A 71 -25.14 14.46 -4.88
C SER A 71 -24.98 12.97 -4.55
N VAL A 72 -24.05 12.24 -5.19
CA VAL A 72 -23.87 10.82 -4.87
C VAL A 72 -22.39 10.47 -4.77
N VAL A 73 -21.94 10.47 -3.52
CA VAL A 73 -20.91 9.59 -2.97
C VAL A 73 -19.54 9.75 -3.62
N LYS A 74 -18.68 10.49 -2.89
CA LYS A 74 -17.27 10.12 -2.67
C LYS A 74 -17.23 8.64 -2.29
N GLN A 75 -17.35 7.76 -3.28
CA GLN A 75 -16.94 6.39 -3.13
C GLN A 75 -15.45 6.50 -3.30
N ASP A 76 -14.80 6.91 -2.20
CA ASP A 76 -13.41 6.63 -1.98
C ASP A 76 -13.26 5.18 -2.44
N MET A 77 -12.48 4.98 -3.50
CA MET A 77 -11.99 3.66 -3.86
C MET A 77 -11.61 2.97 -2.54
N ILE A 78 -11.85 1.67 -2.38
CA ILE A 78 -11.26 0.90 -1.28
C ILE A 78 -9.73 0.96 -1.49
N GLN A 79 -9.14 2.10 -1.16
CA GLN A 79 -7.83 2.18 -0.60
C GLN A 79 -8.05 1.66 0.80
N ASP A 80 -7.31 0.62 1.18
CA ASP A 80 -7.07 0.32 2.58
C ASP A 80 -6.39 1.56 3.19
N LYS A 81 -7.16 2.61 3.43
CA LYS A 81 -6.74 3.73 4.25
C LYS A 81 -6.57 3.08 5.60
N ILE A 82 -5.32 2.90 6.02
CA ILE A 82 -4.98 2.53 7.38
C ILE A 82 -5.83 3.47 8.24
N PRO A 83 -6.83 2.98 8.98
CA PRO A 83 -7.69 3.86 9.76
C PRO A 83 -6.76 4.64 10.66
N ILE A 84 -6.99 5.95 10.77
CA ILE A 84 -6.29 6.78 11.77
C ILE A 84 -6.48 6.02 13.09
N SER A 85 -5.41 5.42 13.58
CA SER A 85 -5.44 4.62 14.80
C SER A 85 -6.11 5.49 15.85
N LYS A 86 -7.07 4.94 16.61
CA LYS A 86 -7.69 5.62 17.75
C LYS A 86 -6.59 6.42 18.47
N PRO A 87 -6.80 7.71 18.76
CA PRO A 87 -5.74 8.55 19.31
C PRO A 87 -5.10 7.80 20.48
N TYR A 88 -3.77 7.65 20.42
CA TYR A 88 -3.04 7.00 21.50
C TYR A 88 -3.45 7.68 22.80
N GLN A 89 -4.03 6.92 23.73
CA GLN A 89 -4.32 7.46 25.05
C GLN A 89 -2.97 7.72 25.72
N GLN A 90 -2.60 8.99 25.82
CA GLN A 90 -1.40 9.40 26.54
C GLN A 90 -1.68 9.26 28.04
N LEU A 91 -1.05 8.26 28.66
CA LEU A 91 -1.05 8.08 30.10
C LEU A 91 0.08 8.93 30.68
N ILE A 92 -0.26 9.89 31.55
CA ILE A 92 0.72 10.72 32.26
C ILE A 92 1.11 10.01 33.56
N LEU A 93 2.39 9.67 33.69
CA LEU A 93 2.95 9.06 34.89
C LEU A 93 3.61 10.14 35.74
N LEU A 94 3.11 10.35 36.96
CA LEU A 94 3.73 11.26 37.92
C LEU A 94 4.63 10.44 38.85
N ILE A 95 5.94 10.68 38.78
CA ILE A 95 6.94 10.08 39.65
C ILE A 95 7.44 11.19 40.59
N PRO A 96 7.36 11.01 41.92
CA PRO A 96 7.98 11.92 42.88
C PRO A 96 9.49 12.05 42.66
N GLU A 97 10.04 13.26 42.74
CA GLU A 97 11.46 13.54 42.44
C GLU A 97 12.44 12.71 43.29
N ASP A 98 12.08 12.45 44.55
CA ASP A 98 12.86 11.65 45.50
C ASP A 98 12.96 10.17 45.12
N LYS A 99 12.13 9.70 44.18
CA LYS A 99 12.07 8.30 43.73
C LYS A 99 12.61 8.05 42.31
N ALA A 100 13.07 9.09 41.61
CA ALA A 100 13.54 8.99 40.22
C ALA A 100 14.73 8.02 40.03
N GLY A 101 15.55 7.82 41.08
CA GLY A 101 16.72 6.94 41.06
C GLY A 101 16.49 5.49 41.51
N MET A 102 15.27 5.13 41.97
CA MET A 102 14.98 3.80 42.56
C MET A 102 14.26 2.83 41.60
N ILE A 103 14.14 3.18 40.32
CA ILE A 103 13.37 2.38 39.36
C ILE A 103 14.14 1.10 39.00
N GLN A 104 13.82 0.02 39.71
CA GLN A 104 14.07 -1.36 39.26
C GLN A 104 13.03 -1.75 38.20
N ASP A 105 13.31 -2.81 37.44
CA ASP A 105 12.67 -3.21 36.17
C ASP A 105 11.12 -3.31 36.16
N GLU A 106 10.43 -3.17 37.30
CA GLU A 106 8.97 -3.25 37.42
C GLU A 106 8.37 -2.06 38.21
N ILE A 107 7.45 -1.31 37.59
CA ILE A 107 6.65 -0.26 38.25
C ILE A 107 5.18 -0.72 38.33
N ARG A 108 4.67 -0.94 39.55
CA ARG A 108 3.25 -1.30 39.77
C ARG A 108 2.38 -0.06 39.94
N LEU A 109 1.43 0.11 39.04
CA LEU A 109 0.55 1.28 38.98
C LEU A 109 -0.80 1.01 39.65
N ARG A 110 -1.26 1.94 40.50
CA ARG A 110 -2.64 1.98 41.00
C ARG A 110 -3.39 3.13 40.34
N ARG A 111 -4.62 2.88 39.90
CA ARG A 111 -5.50 3.90 39.32
C ARG A 111 -5.96 4.85 40.41
N VAL A 112 -5.74 6.15 40.22
CA VAL A 112 -6.12 7.20 41.19
C VAL A 112 -7.40 7.90 40.74
N ALA A 113 -7.48 8.33 39.47
CA ALA A 113 -8.68 8.97 38.90
C ALA A 113 -8.64 8.97 37.38
N GLY A 114 -9.76 8.76 36.68
CA GLY A 114 -9.83 8.88 35.22
C GLY A 114 -8.78 8.02 34.49
N TYR A 115 -7.84 8.70 33.81
CA TYR A 115 -6.68 8.12 33.11
C TYR A 115 -5.36 8.32 33.89
N THR A 116 -5.43 8.71 35.16
CA THR A 116 -4.30 9.01 36.03
C THR A 116 -3.96 7.79 36.89
N PHE A 117 -2.70 7.39 36.82
CA PHE A 117 -2.13 6.29 37.57
C PHE A 117 -0.95 6.80 38.40
N ALA A 118 -0.81 6.27 39.61
CA ALA A 118 0.31 6.59 40.49
C ALA A 118 1.06 5.31 40.87
N ALA A 119 2.38 5.43 40.92
CA ALA A 119 3.27 4.48 41.58
C ALA A 119 3.59 5.05 42.96
N TYR A 120 3.23 4.35 44.03
CA TYR A 120 3.55 4.80 45.39
C TYR A 120 4.95 4.34 45.85
N GLY A 121 5.71 3.71 44.95
CA GLY A 121 6.97 3.02 45.25
C GLY A 121 6.75 1.62 45.80
#